data_AF-A0A9D4PQA7-F1
#
_entry.id   AF-A0A9D4PQA7-F1
#
_cell.length_a   1.000
_cell.length_b   1.000
_cell.length_c   1.000
_cell.angle_alpha   90.00
_cell.angle_beta   90.00
_cell.angle_gamma   90.00
#
_symmetry.space_group_name_H-M   'P 1'
#
loop_
_entity.id
_entity.type
_entity.pdbx_description
1 polymer ?
#
loop_
_entity_poly.entity_id
_entity_poly.type
_entity_poly.pdbx_seq_one_letter_code
_entity_poly.pdbx_strand_id
1 'polypeptide(L)'
;MLFGGFVPSFDHVRRVTKILKSELLRQARVYKEALFIQGHQAGGPSRSRMKRAGWSRILDSTTEWLWQLTLQQLRACLPKKTPVARSIVHTVGNVQISDKVSKVLSQGLKFAVQPKKSALDQLAMVKKIGSYAPDTETDRCVSEGVDVLERTAAPVDTFDLNAVSLQRPPHINVAERLVVLSR
;
A
#
# COMPACT_ATOMS: atom_id res chain seq x y z
N MET A 1 14.52 -24.76 -16.28
CA MET A 1 13.54 -23.66 -16.12
C MET A 1 12.60 -24.00 -14.97
N LEU A 2 12.46 -23.13 -13.97
CA LEU A 2 11.64 -23.38 -12.77
C LEU A 2 10.11 -23.41 -13.03
N PHE A 3 9.65 -22.86 -14.16
CA PHE A 3 8.24 -22.66 -14.47
C PHE A 3 7.71 -23.50 -15.65
N GLY A 4 8.42 -24.57 -16.04
CA GLY A 4 7.88 -25.59 -16.94
C GLY A 4 7.37 -25.09 -18.30
N GLY A 5 8.02 -24.09 -18.91
CA GLY A 5 7.67 -23.56 -20.24
C GLY A 5 6.58 -22.48 -20.24
N PHE A 6 5.92 -22.21 -19.11
CA PHE A 6 4.98 -21.11 -18.98
C PHE A 6 5.70 -19.83 -18.54
N VAL A 7 5.31 -18.68 -19.10
CA VAL A 7 5.78 -17.37 -18.64
C VAL A 7 4.98 -16.97 -17.41
N PRO A 8 5.57 -16.97 -16.20
CA PRO A 8 4.84 -16.65 -14.99
C PRO A 8 4.48 -15.15 -14.95
N SER A 9 3.31 -14.84 -14.40
CA SER A 9 2.96 -13.44 -14.09
C SER A 9 3.86 -12.87 -12.98
N PHE A 10 4.01 -11.55 -12.92
CA PHE A 10 4.83 -10.89 -11.90
C PHE A 10 4.38 -11.23 -10.47
N ASP A 11 3.06 -11.28 -10.23
CA ASP A 11 2.50 -11.63 -8.92
C ASP A 11 2.74 -13.10 -8.58
N HIS A 12 2.73 -13.99 -9.57
CA HIS A 12 3.07 -15.39 -9.38
C HIS A 12 4.54 -15.53 -8.95
N VAL A 13 5.47 -14.88 -9.65
CA VAL A 13 6.89 -14.89 -9.26
C VAL A 13 7.08 -14.32 -7.86
N ARG A 14 6.43 -13.19 -7.53
CA ARG A 14 6.49 -12.60 -6.19
C ARG A 14 6.02 -13.57 -5.10
N ARG A 15 4.94 -14.32 -5.36
CA ARG A 15 4.41 -15.32 -4.43
C ARG A 15 5.40 -16.48 -4.27
N VAL A 16 5.92 -17.02 -5.38
CA VAL A 16 6.90 -18.12 -5.37
C VAL A 16 8.17 -17.70 -4.65
N THR A 17 8.69 -16.49 -4.87
CA THR A 17 9.84 -15.95 -4.13
C THR A 17 9.58 -15.92 -2.63
N LYS A 18 8.38 -15.52 -2.17
CA LYS A 18 8.04 -15.55 -0.74
C LYS A 18 8.04 -16.98 -0.19
N ILE A 19 7.46 -17.93 -0.92
CA ILE A 19 7.42 -19.35 -0.53
C ILE A 19 8.85 -19.91 -0.42
N LEU A 20 9.66 -19.72 -1.45
CA LEU A 20 11.05 -20.18 -1.47
C LEU A 20 11.87 -19.57 -0.33
N LYS A 21 11.72 -18.27 -0.06
CA LYS A 21 12.38 -17.63 1.08
C LYS A 21 11.94 -18.23 2.41
N SER A 22 10.64 -18.45 2.59
CA SER A 22 10.11 -19.04 3.82
C SER A 22 10.60 -20.47 4.03
N GLU A 23 10.70 -21.26 2.96
CA GLU A 23 11.19 -22.63 3.00
C GLU A 23 12.69 -22.68 3.31
N LEU A 24 13.49 -21.80 2.68
CA LEU A 24 14.91 -21.67 2.97
C LEU A 24 15.16 -21.31 4.45
N LEU A 25 14.39 -20.37 5.00
CA LEU A 25 14.47 -20.01 6.42
C LEU A 25 14.01 -21.15 7.34
N ARG A 26 13.06 -21.98 6.91
CA ARG A 26 12.66 -23.19 7.64
C ARG A 26 13.83 -24.17 7.70
N GLN A 27 14.46 -24.45 6.57
CA GLN A 27 15.63 -25.34 6.50
C GLN A 27 16.79 -24.82 7.36
N ALA A 28 17.07 -23.52 7.30
CA ALA A 28 18.09 -22.88 8.13
C ALA A 28 17.84 -23.09 9.64
N ARG A 29 16.58 -23.02 10.10
CA ARG A 29 16.21 -23.32 11.50
C ARG A 29 16.46 -24.78 11.87
N VAL A 30 16.05 -25.72 11.01
CA VAL A 30 16.30 -27.16 11.23
C VAL A 30 17.80 -27.44 11.35
N TYR A 31 18.63 -26.84 10.49
CA TYR A 31 20.08 -26.98 10.59
C TYR A 31 20.65 -26.36 11.88
N LYS A 32 20.14 -25.20 12.32
CA LYS A 32 20.53 -24.60 13.61
C LYS A 32 20.20 -25.53 14.78
N GLU A 33 19.02 -26.18 14.76
CA GLU A 33 18.62 -27.15 15.78
C GLU A 33 19.52 -28.40 15.76
N ALA A 34 19.83 -28.95 14.58
CA ALA A 34 20.73 -30.09 14.45
C ALA A 34 22.14 -29.77 14.99
N LEU A 35 22.69 -28.61 14.64
CA LEU A 35 23.98 -28.13 15.16
C LEU A 35 23.93 -27.90 16.68
N PHE A 36 22.79 -27.45 17.20
CA PHE A 36 22.58 -27.29 18.64
C PHE A 36 22.65 -28.65 19.36
N ILE A 37 21.97 -29.68 18.85
CA ILE A 37 21.97 -31.03 19.41
C ILE A 37 23.38 -31.62 19.39
N GLN A 38 24.08 -31.55 18.25
CA GLN A 38 25.46 -32.04 18.13
C GLN A 38 26.42 -31.31 19.07
N GLY A 39 26.28 -29.98 19.19
CA GLY A 39 27.10 -29.17 20.10
C GLY A 39 26.89 -29.52 21.58
N HIS A 40 25.68 -29.95 21.95
CA HIS A 40 25.39 -30.45 23.30
C HIS A 40 25.99 -31.83 23.58
N GLN A 41 26.07 -32.70 22.57
CA GLN A 41 26.68 -34.03 22.70
C GLN A 41 28.21 -33.98 22.76
N ALA A 42 28.85 -32.97 22.15
CA ALA A 42 30.31 -32.90 21.99
C ALA A 42 31.08 -32.22 23.15
N GLY A 43 30.43 -31.74 24.22
CA GLY A 43 31.13 -31.23 25.41
C GLY A 43 30.37 -30.20 26.25
N GLY A 44 30.92 -29.91 27.44
CA GLY A 44 30.27 -29.11 28.50
C GLY A 44 29.79 -27.70 28.10
N PRO A 45 28.83 -27.13 28.86
CA PRO A 45 27.97 -26.03 28.44
C PRO A 45 28.70 -24.73 28.04
N SER A 46 29.87 -24.46 28.62
CA SER A 46 30.60 -23.19 28.42
C SER A 46 31.33 -23.09 27.07
N ARG A 47 32.03 -24.15 26.63
CA ARG A 47 32.72 -24.17 25.31
C ARG A 47 31.72 -24.25 24.14
N SER A 48 30.51 -24.77 24.37
CA SER A 48 29.48 -24.87 23.33
C SER A 48 28.88 -23.51 22.94
N ARG A 49 28.78 -22.56 23.89
CA ARG A 49 28.06 -21.30 23.70
C ARG A 49 28.80 -20.34 22.74
N MET A 50 30.12 -20.27 22.83
CA MET A 50 30.94 -19.39 21.97
C MET A 50 31.03 -19.93 20.53
N LYS A 51 31.15 -21.26 20.35
CA LYS A 51 31.11 -21.90 19.03
C LYS A 51 29.73 -21.77 18.37
N ARG A 52 28.65 -21.83 19.14
CA ARG A 52 27.27 -21.66 18.67
C ARG A 52 27.02 -20.29 18.04
N ALA A 53 27.50 -19.22 18.67
CA ALA A 53 27.34 -17.87 18.12
C ALA A 53 28.05 -17.73 16.76
N GLY A 54 29.26 -18.30 16.64
CA GLY A 54 29.99 -18.35 15.37
C GLY A 54 29.25 -19.13 14.28
N TRP A 55 28.75 -20.33 14.60
CA TRP A 55 28.01 -21.16 13.65
C TRP A 55 26.69 -20.55 13.21
N SER A 56 25.94 -19.91 14.13
CA SER A 56 24.72 -19.20 13.74
C SER A 56 25.04 -18.06 12.78
N ARG A 57 26.11 -17.30 13.05
CA ARG A 57 26.52 -16.19 12.16
C ARG A 57 26.92 -16.68 10.77
N ILE A 58 27.71 -17.76 10.69
CA ILE A 58 28.08 -18.39 9.42
C ILE A 58 26.80 -18.84 8.70
N LEU A 59 25.92 -19.57 9.38
CA LEU A 59 24.68 -20.08 8.78
C LEU A 59 23.79 -18.95 8.26
N ASP A 60 23.61 -17.89 9.03
CA ASP A 60 22.82 -16.72 8.61
C ASP A 60 23.46 -16.03 7.39
N SER A 61 24.79 -15.84 7.38
CA SER A 61 25.49 -15.25 6.23
C SER A 61 25.43 -16.11 4.97
N THR A 62 25.58 -17.44 5.10
CA THR A 62 25.51 -18.38 3.99
C THR A 62 24.09 -18.47 3.44
N THR A 63 23.08 -18.48 4.31
CA THR A 63 21.67 -18.53 3.91
C THR A 63 21.28 -17.28 3.13
N GLU A 64 21.69 -16.09 3.60
CA GLU A 64 21.43 -14.85 2.87
C GLU A 64 22.18 -14.79 1.55
N TRP A 65 23.45 -15.24 1.51
CA TRP A 65 24.22 -15.31 0.26
C TRP A 65 23.56 -16.24 -0.77
N LEU A 66 23.14 -17.44 -0.37
CA LEU A 66 22.40 -18.38 -1.22
C LEU A 66 21.07 -17.80 -1.70
N TRP A 67 20.38 -17.07 -0.83
CA TRP A 67 19.15 -16.37 -1.18
C TRP A 67 19.39 -15.32 -2.27
N GLN A 68 20.44 -14.51 -2.15
CA GLN A 68 20.78 -13.49 -3.15
C GLN A 68 21.13 -14.12 -4.51
N LEU A 69 21.88 -15.22 -4.53
CA LEU A 69 22.20 -15.96 -5.76
C LEU A 69 20.93 -16.49 -6.44
N THR A 70 20.03 -17.09 -5.66
CA THR A 70 18.75 -17.62 -6.16
C THR A 70 17.86 -16.48 -6.67
N LEU A 71 17.83 -15.36 -5.95
CA LEU A 71 17.03 -14.18 -6.32
C LEU A 71 17.51 -13.56 -7.64
N GLN A 72 18.82 -13.52 -7.89
CA GLN A 72 19.36 -13.06 -9.17
C GLN A 72 18.87 -13.95 -10.32
N GLN A 73 18.89 -15.27 -10.16
CA GLN A 73 18.38 -16.20 -11.17
C GLN A 73 16.87 -16.02 -11.40
N LEU A 74 16.09 -15.88 -10.32
CA LEU A 74 14.65 -15.64 -10.42
C LEU A 74 14.32 -14.30 -11.11
N ARG A 75 15.12 -13.26 -10.85
CA ARG A 75 14.98 -11.96 -11.52
C ARG A 75 15.33 -12.03 -13.00
N ALA A 76 16.30 -12.85 -13.39
CA ALA A 76 16.64 -13.05 -14.79
C ALA A 76 15.50 -13.75 -15.57
N CYS A 77 14.68 -14.56 -14.89
CA CYS A 77 13.49 -15.18 -15.48
C CYS A 77 12.28 -14.23 -15.56
N LEU A 78 12.31 -13.06 -14.92
CA LEU A 78 11.21 -12.11 -15.05
C LEU A 78 11.25 -11.47 -16.45
N PRO A 79 10.12 -11.41 -17.16
CA PRO A 79 10.06 -10.64 -18.39
C PRO A 79 10.44 -9.19 -18.06
N LYS A 80 11.35 -8.61 -18.86
CA LYS A 80 11.64 -7.17 -18.78
C LYS A 80 10.30 -6.45 -18.87
N LYS A 81 10.00 -5.57 -17.91
CA LYS A 81 8.80 -4.73 -17.97
C LYS A 81 8.92 -3.86 -19.22
N THR A 82 8.33 -4.31 -20.31
CA THR A 82 8.06 -3.43 -21.43
C THR A 82 7.07 -2.40 -20.92
N PRO A 83 7.32 -1.10 -21.09
CA PRO A 83 6.29 -0.11 -20.81
C PRO A 83 5.06 -0.56 -21.58
N VAL A 84 3.96 -0.79 -20.86
CA VAL A 84 2.68 -1.12 -21.49
C VAL A 84 2.43 0.03 -22.45
N ALA A 85 2.46 -0.25 -23.75
CA ALA A 85 2.09 0.72 -24.77
C ALA A 85 0.74 1.27 -24.33
N ARG A 86 0.65 2.60 -24.16
CA ARG A 86 -0.53 3.31 -23.60
C ARG A 86 -1.78 2.58 -24.05
N SER A 87 -2.47 1.93 -23.12
CA SER A 87 -3.54 1.00 -23.46
C SER A 87 -4.56 1.76 -24.30
N ILE A 88 -4.74 1.34 -25.54
CA ILE A 88 -5.83 1.80 -26.38
C ILE A 88 -7.10 1.38 -25.64
N VAL A 89 -7.90 2.37 -25.25
CA VAL A 89 -9.18 2.10 -24.59
C VAL A 89 -10.06 1.42 -25.63
N HIS A 90 -10.24 0.10 -25.50
CA HIS A 90 -11.11 -0.65 -26.38
C HIS A 90 -12.54 -0.52 -25.87
N THR A 91 -13.37 0.20 -26.62
CA THR A 91 -14.81 0.25 -26.39
C THR A 91 -15.44 -1.04 -26.89
N VAL A 92 -16.17 -1.73 -26.03
CA VAL A 92 -17.00 -2.87 -26.44
C VAL A 92 -18.34 -2.33 -26.92
N GLY A 93 -18.60 -2.40 -28.24
CA GLY A 93 -19.82 -1.92 -28.88
C GLY A 93 -19.74 -0.49 -29.45
N ASN A 94 -20.85 0.00 -30.02
CA ASN A 94 -20.95 1.29 -30.70
C ASN A 94 -21.25 2.45 -29.73
N VAL A 95 -20.52 2.53 -28.62
CA VAL A 95 -20.65 3.63 -27.67
C VAL A 95 -19.60 4.69 -27.99
N GLN A 96 -20.03 5.91 -28.30
CA GLN A 96 -19.11 7.04 -28.42
C GLN A 96 -18.73 7.54 -27.03
N ILE A 97 -17.45 7.41 -26.69
CA ILE A 97 -16.87 7.95 -25.45
C ILE A 97 -16.23 9.30 -25.76
N SER A 98 -16.50 10.31 -24.92
CA SER A 98 -15.85 11.62 -25.02
C SER A 98 -14.33 11.51 -24.87
N ASP A 99 -13.57 12.29 -25.65
CA ASP A 99 -12.10 12.34 -25.59
C ASP A 99 -11.56 12.59 -24.18
N LYS A 100 -12.28 13.37 -23.37
CA LYS A 100 -11.92 13.61 -21.96
C LYS A 100 -11.90 12.30 -21.16
N VAL A 101 -12.91 11.46 -21.35
CA VAL A 101 -13.06 10.16 -20.66
C VAL A 101 -12.04 9.16 -21.21
N SER A 102 -11.84 9.11 -22.53
CA SER A 102 -10.83 8.26 -23.16
C SER A 102 -9.41 8.59 -22.67
N LYS A 103 -9.09 9.89 -22.51
CA LYS A 103 -7.80 10.36 -21.97
C LYS A 103 -7.59 9.99 -20.49
N VAL A 104 -8.65 9.88 -19.69
CA VAL A 104 -8.57 9.42 -18.30
C VAL A 104 -8.44 7.90 -18.25
N LEU A 105 -9.25 7.16 -19.02
CA LEU A 105 -9.22 5.70 -19.06
C LEU A 105 -7.90 5.13 -19.61
N SER A 106 -7.26 5.83 -20.56
CA SER A 106 -5.95 5.44 -21.11
C SER A 106 -4.78 5.60 -20.13
N GLN A 107 -4.96 6.33 -19.02
CA GLN A 107 -3.98 6.36 -17.93
C GLN A 107 -4.01 5.04 -17.13
N GLY A 108 -5.03 4.21 -17.31
CA GLY A 108 -5.21 2.91 -16.68
C GLY A 108 -6.03 2.98 -15.38
N LEU A 109 -6.43 1.82 -14.85
CA LEU A 109 -7.29 1.70 -13.67
C LEU A 109 -6.76 2.43 -12.42
N LYS A 110 -5.43 2.65 -12.35
CA LYS A 110 -4.80 3.38 -11.24
C LYS A 110 -5.13 4.88 -11.24
N PHE A 111 -5.64 5.40 -12.36
CA PHE A 111 -6.09 6.77 -12.56
C PHE A 111 -7.58 6.84 -12.87
N ALA A 112 -8.35 5.77 -12.59
CA ALA A 112 -9.77 5.94 -12.32
C ALA A 112 -9.83 6.86 -11.10
N VAL A 113 -9.96 8.16 -11.38
CA VAL A 113 -9.93 9.25 -10.40
C VAL A 113 -10.80 8.80 -9.25
N GLN A 114 -10.17 8.52 -8.10
CA GLN A 114 -10.94 8.24 -6.90
C GLN A 114 -11.87 9.44 -6.76
N PRO A 115 -13.20 9.24 -6.77
CA PRO A 115 -14.13 10.36 -6.83
C PRO A 115 -13.77 11.29 -5.67
N LYS A 116 -13.56 12.58 -5.99
CA LYS A 116 -13.28 13.61 -4.99
C LYS A 116 -14.52 13.73 -4.11
N LYS A 117 -14.59 12.89 -3.08
CA LYS A 117 -15.62 12.93 -2.05
C LYS A 117 -15.24 14.01 -1.06
N SER A 118 -16.20 14.81 -0.64
CA SER A 118 -15.97 15.72 0.48
C SER A 118 -15.64 14.92 1.74
N ALA A 119 -14.96 15.54 2.72
CA ALA A 119 -14.70 14.88 4.00
C ALA A 119 -16.00 14.38 4.65
N LEU A 120 -17.11 15.13 4.49
CA LEU A 120 -18.44 14.73 4.95
C LEU A 120 -18.95 13.47 4.24
N ASP A 121 -18.78 13.38 2.92
CA ASP A 121 -19.18 12.20 2.15
C ASP A 121 -18.35 10.96 2.50
N GLN A 122 -17.06 11.14 2.79
CA GLN A 122 -16.19 10.07 3.26
C GLN A 122 -16.63 9.56 4.63
N LEU A 123 -16.96 10.47 5.55
CA LEU A 123 -17.43 10.13 6.89
C LEU A 123 -18.82 9.48 6.86
N ALA A 124 -19.72 9.96 6.00
CA ALA A 124 -21.01 9.32 5.75
C ALA A 124 -20.84 7.90 5.19
N MET A 125 -19.84 7.69 4.32
CA MET A 125 -19.51 6.36 3.80
C MET A 125 -18.99 5.42 4.88
N VAL A 126 -18.10 5.89 5.77
CA VAL A 126 -17.61 5.10 6.92
C VAL A 126 -18.78 4.69 7.83
N LYS A 127 -19.67 5.62 8.18
CA LYS A 127 -20.88 5.32 8.98
C LYS A 127 -21.77 4.29 8.30
N LYS A 128 -22.02 4.43 7.00
CA LYS A 128 -22.81 3.48 6.22
C LYS A 128 -22.16 2.10 6.14
N ILE A 129 -20.84 2.02 6.06
CA ILE A 129 -20.12 0.73 6.10
C ILE A 129 -20.24 0.10 7.48
N GLY A 130 -20.04 0.89 8.53
CA GLY A 130 -20.20 0.44 9.92
C GLY A 130 -21.58 -0.12 10.22
N SER A 131 -22.65 0.42 9.62
CA SER A 131 -24.01 -0.11 9.81
C SER A 131 -24.27 -1.50 9.21
N TYR A 132 -23.34 -2.03 8.40
CA TYR A 132 -23.41 -3.43 7.93
C TYR A 132 -22.65 -4.40 8.85
N ALA A 133 -21.86 -3.90 9.81
CA ALA A 133 -21.21 -4.72 10.81
C ALA A 133 -22.22 -5.12 11.92
N PRO A 134 -21.97 -6.21 12.66
CA PRO A 134 -22.76 -6.54 13.85
C PRO A 134 -22.78 -5.39 14.86
N ASP A 135 -23.89 -5.24 15.60
CA ASP A 135 -24.08 -4.12 16.54
C ASP A 135 -22.95 -3.99 17.58
N THR A 136 -22.31 -5.10 17.94
CA THR A 136 -21.17 -5.14 18.87
C THR A 136 -19.89 -4.56 18.30
N GLU A 137 -19.78 -4.43 16.98
CA GLU A 137 -18.57 -4.00 16.27
C GLU A 137 -18.74 -2.70 15.48
N THR A 138 -19.98 -2.19 15.35
CA THR A 138 -20.28 -0.97 14.59
C THR A 138 -19.43 0.21 15.03
N ASP A 139 -19.35 0.48 16.34
CA ASP A 139 -18.57 1.60 16.88
C ASP A 139 -17.08 1.45 16.59
N ARG A 140 -16.57 0.22 16.70
CA ARG A 140 -15.17 -0.09 16.38
C ARG A 140 -14.90 0.16 14.90
N CYS A 141 -15.73 -0.35 13.99
CA CYS A 141 -15.59 -0.13 12.55
C CYS A 141 -15.63 1.35 12.17
N VAL A 142 -16.51 2.13 12.79
CA VAL A 142 -16.59 3.58 12.56
C VAL A 142 -15.33 4.26 13.07
N SER A 143 -14.85 3.92 14.27
CA SER A 143 -13.64 4.51 14.85
C SER A 143 -12.38 4.24 14.02
N GLU A 144 -12.20 3.00 13.56
CA GLU A 144 -11.07 2.62 12.70
C GLU A 144 -11.16 3.32 11.34
N GLY A 145 -12.38 3.44 10.78
CA GLY A 145 -12.61 4.15 9.54
C GLY A 145 -12.29 5.64 9.63
N VAL A 146 -12.59 6.30 10.75
CA VAL A 146 -12.24 7.71 11.00
C VAL A 146 -10.73 7.88 11.16
N ASP A 147 -10.05 7.01 11.92
CA ASP A 147 -8.59 7.02 12.09
C ASP A 147 -7.85 6.88 10.74
N VAL A 148 -8.37 6.04 9.83
CA VAL A 148 -7.83 5.93 8.46
C VAL A 148 -8.02 7.24 7.69
N LEU A 149 -9.16 7.92 7.81
CA LEU A 149 -9.41 9.20 7.15
C LEU A 149 -8.47 10.29 7.69
N GLU A 150 -8.22 10.34 9.00
CA GLU A 150 -7.26 11.29 9.58
C GLU A 150 -5.83 11.08 9.08
N ARG A 151 -5.40 9.81 8.95
CA ARG A 151 -4.06 9.48 8.43
C ARG A 151 -3.90 9.72 6.93
N THR A 152 -5.00 9.68 6.18
CA THR A 152 -4.99 9.88 4.72
C THR A 152 -5.37 11.30 4.29
N ALA A 153 -5.87 12.12 5.22
CA ALA A 153 -5.93 13.56 5.02
C ALA A 153 -4.50 14.03 4.74
N ALA A 154 -4.22 14.38 3.47
CA ALA A 154 -2.98 15.05 3.14
C ALA A 154 -2.85 16.28 4.06
N PRO A 155 -1.64 16.62 4.53
CA PRO A 155 -1.45 17.86 5.27
C PRO A 155 -2.05 18.97 4.42
N VAL A 156 -3.14 19.56 4.92
CA VAL A 156 -3.70 20.75 4.32
C VAL A 156 -2.55 21.74 4.44
N ASP A 157 -1.95 22.12 3.32
CA ASP A 157 -1.09 23.30 3.28
C ASP A 157 -1.93 24.39 3.94
N THR A 158 -1.60 24.70 5.18
CA THR A 158 -2.26 25.73 5.95
C THR A 158 -2.01 27.00 5.17
N PHE A 159 -2.97 27.36 4.32
CA PHE A 159 -3.06 28.68 3.74
C PHE A 159 -3.00 29.62 4.92
N ASP A 160 -1.88 30.32 5.01
CA ASP A 160 -1.56 31.25 6.08
C ASP A 160 -2.63 32.35 6.03
N LEU A 161 -3.69 32.19 6.84
CA LEU A 161 -4.77 33.17 6.96
C LEU A 161 -4.26 34.52 7.49
N ASN A 162 -3.01 34.57 7.96
CA ASN A 162 -2.33 35.81 8.32
C ASN A 162 -1.82 36.62 7.12
N ALA A 163 -1.82 36.05 5.89
CA ALA A 163 -1.46 36.78 4.68
C ALA A 163 -2.63 37.58 4.07
N VAL A 164 -3.85 37.47 4.61
CA VAL A 164 -4.98 38.35 4.27
C VAL A 164 -5.04 39.49 5.27
N SER A 165 -4.02 40.35 5.23
CA SER A 165 -4.04 41.66 5.86
C SER A 165 -5.13 42.51 5.21
N LEU A 166 -6.23 42.69 5.95
CA LEU A 166 -7.01 43.93 6.09
C LEU A 166 -7.06 44.84 4.84
N GLN A 167 -7.90 44.51 3.86
CA GLN A 167 -8.66 45.56 3.17
C GLN A 167 -9.98 45.74 3.92
N ARG A 168 -10.02 46.74 4.80
CA ARG A 168 -11.28 47.23 5.38
C ARG A 168 -12.22 47.60 4.23
N PRO A 169 -13.46 47.08 4.18
CA PRO A 169 -14.44 47.63 3.27
C PRO A 169 -14.73 49.09 3.66
N PRO A 170 -14.90 50.01 2.70
CA PRO A 170 -15.33 51.37 3.01
C PRO A 170 -16.71 51.30 3.67
N HIS A 171 -16.88 52.09 4.73
CA HIS A 171 -18.13 52.26 5.46
C HIS A 171 -19.29 52.55 4.49
N ILE A 172 -20.17 51.58 4.29
CA ILE A 172 -21.47 51.80 3.65
C ILE A 172 -22.40 52.32 4.76
N ASN A 173 -22.78 53.59 4.66
CA ASN A 173 -23.82 54.21 5.48
C ASN A 173 -25.17 53.53 5.19
N VAL A 174 -25.73 52.80 6.14
CA VAL A 174 -27.00 52.06 6.01
C VAL A 174 -28.23 52.91 6.41
N ALA A 175 -28.12 54.24 6.39
CA ALA A 175 -29.18 55.11 6.90
C ALA A 175 -30.26 55.53 5.87
N GLU A 176 -30.11 55.23 4.58
CA GLU A 176 -31.10 55.63 3.56
C GLU A 176 -31.49 54.45 2.68
N ARG A 177 -32.50 53.69 3.11
CA ARG A 177 -33.47 52.97 2.24
C ARG A 177 -34.45 52.19 3.10
N LEU A 178 -35.33 52.93 3.76
CA LEU A 178 -36.60 52.40 4.24
C LEU A 178 -37.70 53.29 3.65
N VAL A 179 -38.76 52.62 3.21
CA VAL A 179 -40.07 53.18 2.81
C VAL A 179 -40.19 53.71 1.38
N VAL A 180 -40.36 52.80 0.42
CA VAL A 180 -41.52 52.83 -0.49
C VAL A 180 -41.84 51.38 -0.84
N LEU A 181 -43.00 50.89 -0.42
CA LEU A 181 -43.91 50.00 -1.17
C LEU A 181 -45.01 49.53 -0.21
N SER A 182 -46.10 50.29 -0.18
CA SER A 182 -47.42 49.79 0.20
C SER A 182 -48.40 50.26 -0.88
N ARG A 183 -48.89 49.29 -1.65
CA ARG A 183 -50.16 49.34 -2.37
C ARG A 183 -50.82 47.98 -2.20
#